data_AF-A0A3N5GHB8-F1
#
_entry.id   AF-A0A3N5GHB8-F1
#
_cell.length_a   1.000
_cell.length_b   1.000
_cell.length_c   1.000
_cell.angle_alpha   90.00
_cell.angle_beta   90.00
_cell.angle_gamma   90.00
#
_symmetry.space_group_name_H-M   'P 1'
#
loop_
_entity.id
_entity.type
_entity.pdbx_description
1 polymer ?
#
loop_
_entity_poly.entity_id
_entity_poly.type
_entity_poly.pdbx_seq_one_letter_code
_entity_poly.pdbx_strand_id
1 'polypeptide(L)' 'AAAYTSTQYAVLARIVAELCRAYPTLSADALVGHSDVAPGRKSDPGIAFDWPLLRSLLLYDLEVRAA' A
#
# COMPACT_ATOMS: atom_id res chain seq x y z
N ALA A 1 14.20 7.88 -10.00
CA ALA A 1 13.26 6.80 -10.37
C ALA A 1 12.00 7.45 -10.94
N ALA A 2 11.36 6.85 -11.95
CA ALA A 2 10.09 7.36 -12.46
C ALA A 2 9.00 7.21 -11.37
N ALA A 3 8.05 8.14 -11.34
CA ALA A 3 6.89 8.05 -10.46
C ALA A 3 6.00 6.87 -10.84
N TYR A 4 5.38 6.23 -9.84
CA TYR A 4 4.33 5.24 -10.07
C TYR A 4 3.07 5.93 -10.61
N THR A 5 2.35 5.24 -11.48
CA THR A 5 1.10 5.74 -12.08
C THR A 5 -0.04 5.71 -11.09
N SER A 6 -1.05 6.57 -11.28
CA SER A 6 -2.30 6.55 -10.50
C SER A 6 -2.99 5.18 -10.54
N THR A 7 -2.97 4.50 -11.69
CA THR A 7 -3.51 3.15 -11.85
C THR A 7 -2.81 2.13 -10.96
N GLN A 8 -1.48 2.21 -10.81
CA GLN A 8 -0.74 1.31 -9.92
C GLN A 8 -1.17 1.50 -8.46
N TYR A 9 -1.34 2.75 -8.00
CA TYR A 9 -1.84 3.00 -6.64
C TYR A 9 -3.26 2.50 -6.43
N ALA A 10 -4.16 2.76 -7.38
CA ALA A 10 -5.55 2.32 -7.27
C ALA A 10 -5.67 0.78 -7.23
N VAL A 11 -4.90 0.07 -8.05
CA VAL A 11 -4.88 -1.39 -8.04
C VAL A 11 -4.23 -1.93 -6.76
N LEU A 12 -3.13 -1.33 -6.31
CA LEU A 12 -2.45 -1.74 -5.09
C LEU A 12 -3.35 -1.57 -3.86
N ALA A 13 -4.02 -0.43 -3.71
CA ALA A 13 -4.96 -0.18 -2.62
C ALA A 13 -6.07 -1.25 -2.56
N ARG A 14 -6.68 -1.57 -3.71
CA ARG A 14 -7.71 -2.61 -3.81
C ARG A 14 -7.18 -3.97 -3.40
N ILE A 15 -6.01 -4.37 -3.89
CA ILE A 15 -5.40 -5.67 -3.54
C ILE A 15 -5.12 -5.74 -2.03
N VAL A 16 -4.56 -4.69 -1.44
CA VAL A 16 -4.29 -4.65 0.00
C VAL A 16 -5.59 -4.73 0.81
N ALA A 17 -6.64 -4.01 0.41
CA ALA A 17 -7.94 -4.09 1.07
C ALA A 17 -8.53 -5.50 1.03
N GLU A 18 -8.50 -6.17 -0.13
CA GLU A 18 -8.96 -7.56 -0.27
C GLU A 18 -8.14 -8.53 0.57
N LEU A 19 -6.81 -8.34 0.66
CA LEU A 19 -5.96 -9.15 1.52
C LEU A 19 -6.29 -8.97 2.99
N CYS A 20 -6.53 -7.74 3.47
CA CYS A 20 -6.96 -7.50 4.84
C CYS A 20 -8.32 -8.13 5.15
N ARG A 21 -9.27 -8.12 4.20
CA ARG A 21 -10.57 -8.79 4.35
C ARG A 21 -10.43 -10.31 4.41
N ALA A 22 -9.62 -10.88 3.52
CA ALA A 22 -9.42 -12.33 3.42
C ALA A 22 -8.58 -12.89 4.59
N TYR A 23 -7.67 -12.08 5.14
CA TYR A 23 -6.76 -12.46 6.21
C TYR A 23 -6.86 -11.46 7.37
N PRO A 24 -7.79 -11.65 8.32
CA PRO A 24 -8.02 -10.69 9.42
C PRO A 24 -6.82 -10.48 10.36
N THR A 25 -5.78 -11.31 10.26
CA THR A 25 -4.52 -11.13 10.98
C THR A 25 -3.61 -10.07 10.34
N LEU A 26 -3.88 -9.66 9.10
CA LEU A 26 -3.18 -8.57 8.43
C LEU A 26 -3.82 -7.23 8.78
N SER A 27 -2.99 -6.25 9.16
CA SER A 27 -3.43 -4.87 9.41
C SER A 27 -2.91 -3.93 8.32
N ALA A 28 -3.79 -3.04 7.85
CA ALA A 28 -3.43 -1.94 6.95
C ALA A 28 -2.43 -0.97 7.60
N ASP A 29 -2.40 -0.87 8.93
CA ASP A 29 -1.45 -0.05 9.67
C ASP A 29 -0.02 -0.62 9.61
N ALA A 30 0.10 -1.94 9.42
CA ALA A 30 1.38 -2.65 9.33
C ALA A 30 1.97 -2.66 7.90
N LEU A 31 1.40 -1.93 6.96
CA LEU A 31 1.92 -1.84 5.60
C LEU A 31 3.18 -0.97 5.55
N VAL A 32 4.30 -1.60 5.20
CA VAL A 32 5.65 -0.99 5.16
C VAL A 32 6.39 -1.35 3.88
N GLY A 33 7.42 -0.56 3.54
CA GLY A 33 8.29 -0.81 2.40
C GLY A 33 9.34 -1.88 2.70
N HIS A 34 9.94 -2.43 1.65
CA HIS A 34 11.03 -3.38 1.80
C HIS A 34 12.28 -2.72 2.44
N SER A 35 12.48 -1.43 2.18
CA SER A 35 13.51 -0.61 2.83
C SER A 35 13.36 -0.52 4.35
N ASP A 36 12.12 -0.56 4.85
CA ASP A 36 11.84 -0.49 6.29
C ASP A 36 12.15 -1.83 6.98
N VAL A 37 11.91 -2.95 6.28
CA VAL A 37 12.18 -4.31 6.77
C VAL A 37 13.67 -4.67 6.67
N ALA A 38 14.39 -4.16 5.66
CA ALA A 38 15.80 -4.48 5.43
C ALA A 38 16.66 -3.23 5.15
N PRO A 39 16.87 -2.35 6.16
CA PRO A 39 17.67 -1.14 6.00
C PRO A 39 19.09 -1.46 5.53
N GLY A 40 19.62 -0.66 4.61
CA GLY A 40 20.98 -0.80 4.06
C GLY A 40 21.15 -1.94 3.03
N ARG A 41 20.21 -2.88 2.94
CA ARG A 41 20.19 -3.95 1.91
C ARG A 41 19.19 -3.66 0.80
N LYS A 42 18.06 -3.03 1.13
CA LYS A 42 16.95 -2.77 0.21
C LYS A 42 16.58 -1.29 0.24
N SER A 43 16.21 -0.78 -0.92
CA SER A 43 15.85 0.63 -1.13
C SER A 43 14.48 0.80 -1.75
N ASP A 44 13.84 -0.29 -2.19
CA ASP A 44 12.47 -0.30 -2.70
C ASP A 44 11.44 -0.14 -1.55
N PRO A 45 10.31 0.54 -1.79
CA PRO A 45 9.85 1.11 -3.06
C PRO A 45 10.49 2.47 -3.42
N GLY A 46 11.29 3.02 -2.51
CA GLY A 46 12.10 4.21 -2.72
C GLY A 46 11.31 5.52 -2.67
N ILE A 47 12.01 6.64 -2.86
CA ILE A 47 11.45 7.99 -2.68
C ILE A 47 10.34 8.35 -3.68
N ALA A 48 10.24 7.63 -4.79
CA ALA A 48 9.20 7.84 -5.80
C ALA A 48 7.83 7.24 -5.38
N PHE A 49 7.79 6.49 -4.29
CA PHE A 49 6.57 5.89 -3.75
C PHE A 49 5.86 6.85 -2.79
N ASP A 50 4.62 7.17 -3.11
CA ASP A 50 3.76 8.09 -2.41
C ASP A 50 2.91 7.32 -1.40
N TRP A 51 3.45 7.18 -0.19
CA TRP A 51 2.76 6.57 0.93
C TRP A 51 1.45 7.26 1.30
N PRO A 52 1.39 8.61 1.40
CA PRO A 52 0.12 9.32 1.63
C PRO A 52 -0.97 8.99 0.62
N LEU A 53 -0.64 8.95 -0.68
CA LEU A 53 -1.60 8.60 -1.73
C LEU A 53 -2.13 7.17 -1.56
N LEU A 54 -1.24 6.20 -1.35
CA LEU A 54 -1.66 4.81 -1.11
C LEU A 54 -2.58 4.70 0.10
N ARG A 55 -2.22 5.32 1.23
CA ARG A 55 -3.00 5.25 2.47
C ARG A 55 -4.39 5.85 2.27
N SER A 56 -4.49 6.97 1.56
CA SER A 56 -5.78 7.62 1.26
C SER A 56 -6.69 6.71 0.43
N LEU A 57 -6.15 6.07 -0.62
CA LEU A 57 -6.91 5.15 -1.46
C LEU A 57 -7.29 3.86 -0.72
N LEU A 58 -6.39 3.34 0.12
CA LEU A 58 -6.63 2.14 0.93
C LEU A 58 -7.75 2.37 1.95
N LEU A 59 -7.74 3.50 2.66
CA LEU A 59 -8.82 3.86 3.57
C LEU A 59 -10.16 3.94 2.84
N TYR A 60 -10.18 4.61 1.68
CA TYR A 60 -11.37 4.68 0.84
C TYR A 60 -11.86 3.28 0.43
N ASP A 61 -10.97 2.38 0.02
CA ASP A 61 -11.35 1.02 -0.37
C ASP A 61 -11.84 0.20 0.82
N LEU A 62 -11.26 0.35 2.01
CA LEU A 62 -11.66 -0.35 3.23
C LEU A 62 -13.02 0.12 3.76
N GLU A 63 -13.30 1.42 3.71
CA GLU A 63 -14.46 2.04 4.36
C GLU A 63 -15.65 2.28 3.41
N VAL A 64 -15.40 2.66 2.16
CA VAL A 64 -16.44 3.15 1.24
C VAL A 64 -16.84 2.12 0.19
N ARG A 65 -15.88 1.33 -0.31
CA ARG A 65 -16.15 0.28 -1.33
C ARG A 65 -16.40 -1.11 -0.78
N ALA A 66 -16.58 -1.26 0.54
CA ALA A 66 -16.83 -2.57 1.16
C ALA A 66 -18.23 -3.16 0.88
N ALA A 67 -18.99 -2.59 -0.06
CA ALA A 67 -20.33 -3.00 -0.47
C ALA A 67 -20.35 -3.47 -1.93
#